data_AF-A0A535X7Z0-F1
#
_entry.id   AF-A0A535X7Z0-F1
#
_cell.length_a   1.000
_cell.length_b   1.000
_cell.length_c   1.000
_cell.angle_alpha   90.00
_cell.angle_beta   90.00
_cell.angle_gamma   90.00
#
_symmetry.space_group_name_H-M   'P 1'
#
loop_
_entity.id
_entity.type
_entity.pdbx_description
1 polymer ?
#
loop_
_entity_poly.entity_id
_entity_poly.type
_entity_poly.pdbx_seq_one_letter_code
_entity_poly.pdbx_strand_id
1 'polypeptide(L)'
;QKGLRDFLLCHTMDVARERGMWMHIHAAVGDPDIVYQRANPAQLYPLLHSERFRANRVVLIHGGWPWVDEAAAIASILPNVYVDVSEGTLFGMPNVRQRIMEVLEACPYSKILYGADGSIPEALWITARRYKAVLARVLEDLVAEGFCNRREAVQVARLILHDNAVRMYSL
;
A
#
# COMPACT_ATOMS: atom_id res chain seq x y z
N GLN A 1 -6.07 -27.59 -0.70
CA GLN A 1 -5.19 -26.56 -0.09
C GLN A 1 -5.87 -25.21 0.17
N LYS A 2 -6.84 -24.72 -0.64
CA LYS A 2 -7.52 -23.43 -0.40
C LYS A 2 -8.18 -23.30 0.99
N GLY A 3 -9.00 -24.28 1.41
CA GLY A 3 -9.70 -24.21 2.69
C GLY A 3 -8.76 -24.08 3.91
N LEU A 4 -7.59 -24.72 3.87
CA LEU A 4 -6.57 -24.56 4.91
C LEU A 4 -5.98 -23.14 4.91
N ARG A 5 -5.66 -22.58 3.74
CA ARG A 5 -5.13 -21.20 3.64
C ARG A 5 -6.15 -20.17 4.10
N ASP A 6 -7.43 -20.34 3.73
CA ASP A 6 -8.51 -19.46 4.18
C ASP A 6 -8.68 -19.53 5.71
N PHE A 7 -8.64 -20.74 6.28
CA PHE A 7 -8.68 -20.93 7.73
C PHE A 7 -7.50 -20.24 8.43
N LEU A 8 -6.28 -20.45 7.94
CA LEU A 8 -5.08 -19.85 8.51
C LEU A 8 -5.09 -18.32 8.40
N LEU A 9 -5.54 -17.76 7.27
CA LEU A 9 -5.70 -16.32 7.10
C LEU A 9 -6.67 -15.76 8.14
N CYS A 10 -7.88 -16.31 8.22
CA CYS A 10 -8.91 -15.87 9.16
C CYS A 10 -8.43 -15.99 10.62
N HIS A 11 -7.80 -17.11 10.98
CA HIS A 11 -7.27 -17.31 12.33
C HIS A 11 -6.16 -16.31 12.66
N THR A 12 -5.25 -16.07 11.72
CA THR A 12 -4.17 -15.07 11.89
C THR A 12 -4.75 -13.66 12.01
N MET A 13 -5.81 -13.34 11.28
CA MET A 13 -6.51 -12.06 11.42
C MET A 13 -7.12 -11.90 12.82
N ASP A 14 -7.77 -12.92 13.38
CA ASP A 14 -8.29 -12.83 14.74
C ASP A 14 -7.17 -12.58 15.76
N VAL A 15 -6.08 -13.35 15.67
CA VAL A 15 -4.92 -13.20 16.56
C VAL A 15 -4.30 -11.81 16.41
N ALA A 16 -4.14 -11.30 15.18
CA ALA A 16 -3.61 -9.97 14.94
C ALA A 16 -4.49 -8.90 15.60
N ARG A 17 -5.82 -9.00 15.46
CA ARG A 17 -6.78 -8.09 16.10
C ARG A 17 -6.66 -8.14 17.63
N GLU A 18 -6.62 -9.33 18.22
CA GLU A 18 -6.50 -9.53 19.67
C GLU A 18 -5.19 -8.98 20.23
N ARG A 19 -4.13 -9.00 19.43
CA ARG A 19 -2.81 -8.46 19.81
C ARG A 19 -2.60 -7.00 19.40
N GLY A 20 -3.59 -6.35 18.79
CA GLY A 20 -3.46 -4.98 18.27
C GLY A 20 -2.43 -4.83 17.15
N MET A 21 -2.12 -5.93 16.45
CA MET A 21 -1.15 -5.96 15.35
C MET A 21 -1.80 -5.62 14.02
N TRP A 22 -0.99 -5.04 13.14
CA TRP A 22 -1.34 -4.83 11.75
C TRP A 22 -1.02 -6.09 10.94
N MET A 23 -1.91 -6.42 10.00
CA MET A 23 -1.69 -7.52 9.07
C MET A 23 -1.25 -7.00 7.72
N HIS A 24 -0.15 -7.52 7.21
CA HIS A 24 0.28 -7.28 5.84
C HIS A 24 -0.19 -8.44 4.97
N ILE A 25 -0.92 -8.12 3.91
CA ILE A 25 -1.35 -9.11 2.93
C ILE A 25 -0.70 -8.73 1.61
N HIS A 26 0.18 -9.60 1.12
CA HIS A 26 0.73 -9.51 -0.22
C HIS A 26 -0.37 -9.87 -1.22
N ALA A 27 -0.91 -8.84 -1.87
CA ALA A 27 -2.02 -8.93 -2.80
C ALA A 27 -1.69 -8.05 -4.00
N ALA A 28 -1.12 -8.68 -5.02
CA ALA A 28 -0.70 -8.12 -6.31
C ALA A 28 0.29 -9.13 -6.93
N VAL A 29 0.89 -8.75 -8.05
CA VAL A 29 2.11 -9.42 -8.54
C VAL A 29 3.27 -9.15 -7.58
N GLY A 30 4.23 -10.07 -7.50
CA GLY A 30 5.49 -9.87 -6.78
C GLY A 30 6.34 -11.13 -6.64
N ASP A 31 5.69 -12.29 -6.55
CA ASP A 31 6.37 -13.59 -6.47
C ASP A 31 5.98 -14.52 -7.63
N PRO A 32 6.87 -15.45 -8.03
CA PRO A 32 6.61 -16.39 -9.12
C PRO A 32 5.60 -17.49 -8.78
N ASP A 33 5.31 -17.72 -7.49
CA ASP A 33 4.40 -18.77 -7.02
C ASP A 33 2.95 -18.29 -6.84
N ILE A 34 2.66 -17.02 -7.14
CA ILE A 34 1.31 -16.48 -7.08
C ILE A 34 0.39 -17.18 -8.08
N VAL A 35 -0.89 -17.31 -7.71
CA VAL A 35 -1.93 -17.65 -8.69
C VAL A 35 -2.40 -16.33 -9.30
N TYR A 36 -1.76 -15.91 -10.39
CA TYR A 36 -1.93 -14.58 -11.00
C TYR A 36 -3.40 -14.14 -11.15
N GLN A 37 -4.28 -15.02 -11.65
CA GLN A 37 -5.71 -14.72 -11.85
C GLN A 37 -6.49 -14.48 -10.54
N ARG A 38 -5.87 -14.76 -9.40
CA ARG A 38 -6.42 -14.62 -8.04
C ARG A 38 -5.59 -13.68 -7.17
N ALA A 39 -4.65 -12.94 -7.76
CA ALA A 39 -3.80 -12.01 -7.04
C ALA A 39 -4.42 -10.61 -6.87
N ASN A 40 -5.56 -10.34 -7.51
CA ASN A 40 -6.24 -9.04 -7.42
C ASN A 40 -6.72 -8.77 -5.97
N PRO A 41 -6.30 -7.65 -5.35
CA PRO A 41 -6.75 -7.22 -4.02
C PRO A 41 -8.26 -7.14 -3.81
N ALA A 42 -9.05 -6.85 -4.85
CA ALA A 42 -10.51 -6.78 -4.76
C ALA A 42 -11.15 -8.11 -4.33
N GLN A 43 -10.47 -9.24 -4.54
CA GLN A 43 -10.94 -10.53 -4.04
C GLN A 43 -10.98 -10.60 -2.50
N LEU A 44 -10.25 -9.72 -1.80
CA LEU A 44 -10.27 -9.61 -0.34
C LEU A 44 -11.40 -8.72 0.18
N TYR A 45 -12.07 -7.93 -0.66
CA TYR A 45 -13.07 -6.97 -0.22
C TYR A 45 -14.17 -7.59 0.66
N PRO A 46 -14.81 -8.72 0.29
CA PRO A 46 -15.86 -9.32 1.13
C PRO A 46 -15.35 -9.72 2.52
N LEU A 47 -14.10 -10.18 2.61
CA LEU A 47 -13.48 -10.56 3.87
C LEU A 47 -13.22 -9.30 4.74
N LEU A 48 -12.58 -8.29 4.16
CA LEU A 48 -12.17 -7.06 4.85
C LEU A 48 -13.36 -6.17 5.26
N HIS A 49 -14.48 -6.26 4.53
CA HIS A 49 -15.73 -5.58 4.83
C HIS A 49 -16.63 -6.35 5.82
N SER A 50 -16.34 -7.62 6.09
CA SER A 50 -17.17 -8.44 6.98
C SER A 50 -17.19 -7.89 8.42
N GLU A 51 -18.30 -8.14 9.14
CA GLU A 51 -18.44 -7.70 10.53
C GLU A 51 -17.33 -8.23 11.44
N ARG A 52 -16.84 -9.45 11.17
CA ARG A 52 -15.74 -10.08 11.92
C ARG A 52 -14.43 -9.33 11.77
N PHE A 53 -14.10 -8.85 10.57
CA PHE A 53 -12.77 -8.33 10.24
C PHE A 53 -12.71 -6.82 10.00
N ARG A 54 -13.85 -6.10 10.05
CA ARG A 54 -13.87 -4.63 9.93
C ARG A 54 -13.07 -3.89 11.01
N ALA A 55 -12.77 -4.55 12.13
CA ALA A 55 -11.95 -4.02 13.23
C ALA A 55 -10.46 -4.36 13.11
N ASN A 56 -10.07 -5.23 12.17
CA ASN A 56 -8.66 -5.48 11.86
C ASN A 56 -8.02 -4.23 11.27
N ARG A 57 -6.69 -4.23 11.19
CA ARG A 57 -5.95 -3.22 10.44
C ARG A 57 -5.08 -3.93 9.42
N VAL A 58 -5.30 -3.64 8.14
CA VAL A 58 -4.71 -4.40 7.04
C VAL A 58 -3.98 -3.45 6.10
N VAL A 59 -2.76 -3.82 5.71
CA VAL A 59 -2.01 -3.19 4.63
C VAL A 59 -1.97 -4.14 3.45
N LEU A 60 -2.44 -3.66 2.30
CA LEU A 60 -2.26 -4.32 1.01
C LEU A 60 -0.88 -3.97 0.47
N ILE A 61 -0.01 -4.97 0.37
CA ILE A 61 1.39 -4.80 -0.04
C ILE A 61 1.48 -4.81 -1.58
N HIS A 62 2.49 -4.11 -2.12
CA HIS A 62 2.75 -3.87 -3.55
C HIS A 62 1.78 -2.94 -4.29
N GLY A 63 0.90 -2.25 -3.56
CA GLY A 63 0.07 -1.17 -4.09
C GLY A 63 -0.96 -1.65 -5.14
N GLY A 64 -1.21 -2.96 -5.20
CA GLY A 64 -2.21 -3.57 -6.06
C GLY A 64 -1.79 -3.86 -7.48
N TRP A 65 -0.56 -3.58 -7.94
CA TRP A 65 -0.21 -3.73 -9.36
C TRP A 65 -0.48 -5.15 -9.92
N PRO A 66 -1.15 -5.29 -11.08
CA PRO A 66 -1.63 -4.27 -12.03
C PRO A 66 -3.00 -3.63 -11.75
N TRP A 67 -3.65 -3.90 -10.62
CA TRP A 67 -4.95 -3.37 -10.16
C TRP A 67 -4.80 -2.26 -9.11
N VAL A 68 -3.96 -1.26 -9.41
CA VAL A 68 -3.59 -0.20 -8.46
C VAL A 68 -4.80 0.65 -8.05
N ASP A 69 -5.64 0.97 -9.02
CA ASP A 69 -6.90 1.68 -8.86
C ASP A 69 -7.88 0.94 -7.93
N GLU A 70 -8.02 -0.38 -8.11
CA GLU A 70 -8.87 -1.21 -7.25
C GLU A 70 -8.36 -1.22 -5.80
N ALA A 71 -7.05 -1.37 -5.59
CA ALA A 71 -6.46 -1.31 -4.25
C ALA A 71 -6.66 0.05 -3.59
N ALA A 72 -6.43 1.14 -4.33
CA ALA A 72 -6.63 2.51 -3.87
C ALA A 72 -8.10 2.79 -3.53
N ALA A 73 -9.04 2.31 -4.36
CA ALA A 73 -10.48 2.43 -4.13
C ALA A 73 -10.93 1.66 -2.88
N ILE A 74 -10.44 0.43 -2.66
CA ILE A 74 -10.75 -0.33 -1.44
C ILE A 74 -10.24 0.41 -0.19
N ALA A 75 -9.02 0.97 -0.26
CA ALA A 75 -8.47 1.75 0.83
C ALA A 75 -9.17 3.10 1.04
N SER A 76 -9.84 3.66 0.03
CA SER A 76 -10.64 4.87 0.20
C SER A 76 -11.95 4.60 0.96
N ILE A 77 -12.60 3.46 0.68
CA ILE A 77 -13.92 3.12 1.25
C ILE A 77 -13.85 2.36 2.57
N LEU A 78 -12.85 1.48 2.77
CA LEU A 78 -12.74 0.66 3.98
C LEU A 78 -11.81 1.32 5.01
N PRO A 79 -12.29 1.75 6.19
CA PRO A 79 -11.47 2.48 7.17
C PRO A 79 -10.28 1.66 7.70
N ASN A 80 -10.40 0.33 7.70
CA ASN A 80 -9.39 -0.62 8.16
C ASN A 80 -8.30 -0.98 7.13
N VAL A 81 -8.43 -0.56 5.87
CA VAL A 81 -7.53 -1.01 4.79
C VAL A 81 -6.62 0.11 4.32
N TYR A 82 -5.34 -0.17 4.28
CA TYR A 82 -4.24 0.72 3.90
C TYR A 82 -3.51 0.12 2.70
N VAL A 83 -2.73 0.93 1.99
CA VAL A 83 -1.90 0.48 0.88
C VAL A 83 -0.44 0.83 1.14
N ASP A 84 0.43 -0.09 0.77
CA ASP A 84 1.87 0.15 0.67
C ASP A 84 2.27 0.15 -0.80
N VAL A 85 3.14 1.08 -1.21
CA VAL A 85 3.55 1.24 -2.62
C VAL A 85 5.03 0.84 -2.85
N SER A 86 5.47 -0.23 -2.19
CA SER A 86 6.86 -0.67 -2.18
C SER A 86 7.42 -1.12 -3.53
N GLU A 87 6.66 -1.97 -4.22
CA GLU A 87 7.17 -2.80 -5.30
C GLU A 87 7.55 -1.99 -6.55
N GLY A 88 6.83 -0.88 -6.82
CA GLY A 88 6.96 -0.16 -8.09
C GLY A 88 8.38 0.28 -8.43
N THR A 89 9.18 0.66 -7.42
CA THR A 89 10.53 1.21 -7.64
C THR A 89 11.65 0.18 -7.70
N LEU A 90 11.40 -1.04 -7.22
CA LEU A 90 12.38 -2.13 -7.24
C LEU A 90 12.72 -2.55 -8.67
N PHE A 91 11.71 -2.63 -9.53
CA PHE A 91 11.86 -3.13 -10.90
C PHE A 91 12.17 -2.05 -11.94
N GLY A 92 12.49 -0.81 -11.51
CA GLY A 92 12.87 0.27 -12.43
C GLY A 92 11.77 0.65 -13.44
N MET A 93 10.51 0.42 -13.09
CA MET A 93 9.39 0.57 -14.02
C MET A 93 9.17 2.06 -14.35
N PRO A 94 9.09 2.47 -15.64
CA PRO A 94 8.79 3.85 -16.01
C PRO A 94 7.41 4.31 -15.49
N ASN A 95 6.50 3.38 -15.24
CA ASN A 95 5.13 3.65 -14.82
C ASN A 95 4.97 3.94 -13.32
N VAL A 96 6.05 3.99 -12.52
CA VAL A 96 5.94 4.33 -11.07
C VAL A 96 5.22 5.66 -10.86
N ARG A 97 5.47 6.66 -11.72
CA ARG A 97 4.77 7.94 -11.66
C ARG A 97 3.25 7.75 -11.77
N GLN A 98 2.80 6.97 -12.75
CA GLN A 98 1.38 6.70 -12.98
C GLN A 98 0.75 6.00 -11.78
N ARG A 99 1.40 4.95 -11.24
CA ARG A 99 0.86 4.23 -10.08
C ARG A 99 0.75 5.12 -8.84
N ILE A 100 1.74 5.99 -8.61
CA ILE A 100 1.67 6.95 -7.50
C ILE A 100 0.50 7.91 -7.72
N MET A 101 0.30 8.42 -8.94
CA MET A 101 -0.85 9.29 -9.24
C MET A 101 -2.19 8.56 -8.98
N GLU A 102 -2.37 7.34 -9.47
CA GLU A 102 -3.59 6.54 -9.27
C GLU A 102 -3.88 6.31 -7.77
N VAL A 103 -2.83 6.04 -6.97
CA VAL A 103 -2.98 5.89 -5.52
C VAL A 103 -3.33 7.22 -4.84
N LEU A 104 -2.68 8.32 -5.21
CA LEU A 104 -2.95 9.65 -4.63
C LEU A 104 -4.32 10.21 -5.05
N GLU A 105 -4.85 9.79 -6.19
CA GLU A 105 -6.17 10.18 -6.69
C GLU A 105 -7.29 9.60 -5.82
N ALA A 106 -7.19 8.32 -5.46
CA ALA A 106 -8.29 7.63 -4.77
C ALA A 106 -8.07 7.47 -3.26
N CYS A 107 -6.83 7.22 -2.81
CA CYS A 107 -6.55 6.81 -1.43
C CYS A 107 -6.22 8.01 -0.52
N PRO A 108 -6.81 8.10 0.67
CA PRO A 108 -6.42 9.12 1.65
C PRO A 108 -4.92 9.05 1.98
N TYR A 109 -4.23 10.19 1.93
CA TYR A 109 -2.78 10.27 2.17
C TYR A 109 -2.32 9.70 3.52
N SER A 110 -3.19 9.69 4.52
CA SER A 110 -2.94 9.10 5.84
C SER A 110 -2.95 7.56 5.85
N LYS A 111 -3.29 6.93 4.72
CA LYS A 111 -3.44 5.49 4.54
C LYS A 111 -2.48 4.87 3.52
N ILE A 112 -1.54 5.68 3.03
CA ILE A 112 -0.53 5.27 2.05
C ILE A 112 0.82 5.14 2.76
N LEU A 113 1.47 4.01 2.61
CA LEU A 113 2.76 3.68 3.21
C LEU A 113 3.81 3.48 2.11
N TYR A 114 5.08 3.66 2.48
CA TYR A 114 6.21 3.32 1.63
C TYR A 114 7.15 2.33 2.34
N GLY A 115 7.24 1.11 1.80
CA GLY A 115 8.31 0.16 2.02
C GLY A 115 9.27 0.11 0.83
N ALA A 116 10.50 -0.33 1.03
CA ALA A 116 11.51 -0.35 -0.04
C ALA A 116 11.55 -1.67 -0.83
N ASP A 117 10.96 -2.74 -0.30
CA ASP A 117 10.92 -4.11 -0.85
C ASP A 117 12.26 -4.71 -1.28
N GLY A 118 13.36 -4.15 -0.77
CA GLY A 118 14.71 -4.59 -1.10
C GLY A 118 15.15 -5.72 -0.18
N SER A 119 15.75 -6.77 -0.75
CA SER A 119 16.37 -7.85 0.01
C SER A 119 17.84 -7.59 0.37
N ILE A 120 18.45 -6.53 -0.17
CA ILE A 120 19.84 -6.11 0.09
C ILE A 120 19.95 -4.60 0.36
N PRO A 121 20.94 -4.14 1.14
CA PRO A 121 21.10 -2.72 1.49
C PRO A 121 21.13 -1.76 0.28
N GLU A 122 21.80 -2.14 -0.80
CA GLU A 122 21.91 -1.34 -2.02
C GLU A 122 20.54 -1.17 -2.69
N ALA A 123 19.75 -2.26 -2.75
CA ALA A 123 18.40 -2.21 -3.29
C ALA A 123 17.52 -1.28 -2.46
N LEU A 124 17.55 -1.42 -1.13
CA LEU A 124 16.81 -0.56 -0.20
C LEU A 124 17.13 0.93 -0.41
N TRP A 125 18.41 1.27 -0.56
CA TRP A 125 18.82 2.66 -0.78
C TRP A 125 18.42 3.18 -2.17
N ILE A 126 18.62 2.38 -3.23
CA ILE A 126 18.28 2.75 -4.60
C ILE A 126 16.78 2.99 -4.74
N THR A 127 15.95 2.07 -4.24
CA THR A 127 14.48 2.20 -4.33
C THR A 127 13.98 3.39 -3.55
N ALA A 128 14.46 3.60 -2.32
CA ALA A 128 14.09 4.76 -1.51
C ALA A 128 14.46 6.09 -2.18
N ARG A 129 15.65 6.17 -2.78
CA ARG A 129 16.09 7.39 -3.49
C ARG A 129 15.25 7.64 -4.74
N ARG A 130 14.95 6.60 -5.53
CA ARG A 130 14.12 6.71 -6.74
C ARG A 130 12.69 7.10 -6.39
N TYR A 131 12.10 6.45 -5.39
CA TYR A 131 10.73 6.72 -4.96
C TYR A 131 10.56 8.17 -4.53
N LYS A 132 11.45 8.70 -3.68
CA LYS A 132 11.44 10.11 -3.28
C LYS A 132 11.49 11.07 -4.47
N ALA A 133 12.33 10.78 -5.47
CA ALA A 133 12.46 11.62 -6.65
C ALA A 133 11.19 11.60 -7.52
N VAL A 134 10.54 10.44 -7.68
CA VAL A 134 9.29 10.35 -8.44
C VAL A 134 8.13 10.98 -7.68
N LEU A 135 8.00 10.72 -6.37
CA LEU A 135 6.97 11.34 -5.54
C LEU A 135 7.08 12.86 -5.55
N ALA A 136 8.29 13.41 -5.46
CA ALA A 136 8.51 14.86 -5.55
C ALA A 136 7.98 15.45 -6.87
N ARG A 137 8.22 14.78 -8.00
CA ARG A 137 7.71 15.21 -9.32
C ARG A 137 6.18 15.15 -9.39
N VAL A 138 5.57 14.06 -8.92
CA VAL A 138 4.10 13.95 -8.87
C VAL A 138 3.48 15.05 -8.03
N LEU A 139 4.05 15.33 -6.85
CA LEU A 139 3.55 16.38 -5.98
C LEU A 139 3.80 17.78 -6.56
N GLU A 140 4.87 17.98 -7.33
CA GLU A 140 5.11 19.21 -8.09
C GLU A 140 4.06 19.44 -9.17
N ASP A 141 3.69 18.38 -9.90
CA ASP A 141 2.61 18.43 -10.89
C ASP A 141 1.27 18.83 -10.21
N LEU A 142 0.93 18.21 -9.06
CA LEU A 142 -0.27 18.57 -8.29
C LEU A 142 -0.26 20.02 -7.79
N VAL A 143 0.91 20.57 -7.45
CA VAL A 143 1.05 21.98 -7.06
C VAL A 143 0.88 22.89 -8.27
N ALA A 144 1.48 22.55 -9.41
CA ALA A 144 1.39 23.33 -10.64
C ALA A 144 -0.04 23.38 -11.18
N GLU A 145 -0.80 22.28 -11.02
CA GLU A 145 -2.20 22.16 -11.40
C GLU A 145 -3.17 22.78 -10.37
N GLY A 146 -2.67 23.22 -9.21
CA GLY A 146 -3.47 23.91 -8.20
C GLY A 146 -4.30 23.00 -7.27
N PHE A 147 -4.04 21.68 -7.28
CA PHE A 147 -4.70 20.74 -6.36
C PHE A 147 -4.25 20.91 -4.91
N CYS A 148 -3.01 21.37 -4.69
CA CYS A 148 -2.48 21.69 -3.37
C CYS A 148 -1.40 22.78 -3.45
N ASN A 149 -1.05 23.35 -2.31
CA ASN A 149 0.11 24.25 -2.21
C ASN A 149 1.39 23.48 -1.83
N ARG A 150 2.55 24.14 -1.95
CA ARG A 150 3.86 23.52 -1.65
C ARG A 150 3.97 22.98 -0.22
N ARG A 151 3.32 23.62 0.76
CA ARG A 151 3.34 23.18 2.16
C ARG A 151 2.55 21.87 2.33
N GLU A 152 1.38 21.78 1.70
CA GLU A 152 0.55 20.57 1.67
C GLU A 152 1.30 19.43 0.96
N ALA A 153 1.91 19.69 -0.20
CA ALA A 153 2.72 18.70 -0.90
C ALA A 153 3.83 18.11 -0.02
N VAL A 154 4.57 18.95 0.73
CA VAL A 154 5.59 18.48 1.67
C VAL A 154 4.97 17.64 2.79
N GLN A 155 3.79 18.02 3.29
CA GLN A 155 3.07 17.25 4.31
C GLN A 155 2.63 15.87 3.76
N VAL A 156 2.12 15.79 2.53
CA VAL A 156 1.77 14.53 1.87
C VAL A 156 3.00 13.63 1.74
N ALA A 157 4.13 14.18 1.26
CA ALA A 157 5.38 13.42 1.17
C ALA A 157 5.81 12.86 2.53
N ARG A 158 5.72 13.68 3.59
CA ARG A 158 6.09 13.28 4.95
C ARG A 158 5.17 12.19 5.51
N LEU A 159 3.87 12.27 5.25
CA LEU A 159 2.91 11.23 5.63
C LEU A 159 3.31 9.88 5.03
N ILE A 160 3.50 9.84 3.71
CA ILE A 160 3.77 8.62 2.95
C ILE A 160 5.13 8.01 3.32
N LEU A 161 6.17 8.84 3.38
CA LEU A 161 7.56 8.39 3.55
C LEU A 161 7.94 8.12 5.02
N HIS A 162 7.12 8.54 6.00
CA HIS A 162 7.52 8.50 7.40
C HIS A 162 6.34 8.46 8.39
N ASP A 163 5.53 9.52 8.48
CA ASP A 163 4.66 9.74 9.64
C ASP A 163 3.55 8.68 9.74
N ASN A 164 3.08 8.12 8.61
CA ASN A 164 2.12 7.02 8.62
C ASN A 164 2.72 5.76 9.24
N ALA A 165 3.95 5.40 8.86
CA ALA A 165 4.63 4.22 9.39
C ALA A 165 4.95 4.39 10.89
N VAL A 166 5.46 5.55 11.31
CA VAL A 166 5.71 5.85 12.73
C VAL A 166 4.45 5.73 13.56
N ARG A 167 3.35 6.35 13.13
CA ARG A 167 2.05 6.25 13.81
C ARG A 167 1.52 4.82 13.84
N MET A 168 1.71 4.07 12.77
CA MET A 168 1.19 2.72 12.58
C MET A 168 1.92 1.70 13.45
N TYR A 169 3.25 1.69 13.41
CA TYR A 169 4.10 0.68 14.03
C TYR A 169 4.71 1.11 15.36
N SER A 170 4.45 2.34 15.82
CA SER A 170 5.04 2.91 17.04
C SER A 170 6.57 2.89 17.03
N LEU A 171 7.16 3.34 15.91
CA LEU A 171 8.62 3.45 15.70
C LEU A 171 9.21 4.71 16.34
#